data_AF-A0A9E4C3Y1-F1
#
_entry.id   AF-A0A9E4C3Y1-F1
#
_cell.length_a   1.000
_cell.length_b   1.000
_cell.length_c   1.000
_cell.angle_alpha   90.00
_cell.angle_beta   90.00
_cell.angle_gamma   90.00
#
_symmetry.space_group_name_H-M   'P 1'
#
loop_
_entity.id
_entity.type
_entity.pdbx_description
1 polymer ?
#
loop_
_entity_poly.entity_id
_entity_poly.type
_entity_poly.pdbx_seq_one_letter_code
_entity_poly.pdbx_strand_id
1 'polypeptide(L)'
;SEPNVANVFSELIRDSYIAEVDGHIALVMIVEGESDSDVAESVQGKIIPSLQKNHGEDSIQEMQTIRLLDPIRRLHNYLPMVNTQAGFIVESWPDDAIFVE
;
A
#
# COMPACT_ATOMS: atom_id res chain seq x y z
N SER A 1 -17.64 -16.22 12.09
CA SER A 1 -16.54 -15.26 11.90
C SER A 1 -15.24 -15.99 12.17
N GLU A 2 -14.46 -16.30 11.13
CA GLU A 2 -13.19 -17.02 11.27
C GLU A 2 -12.14 -16.11 11.95
N PRO A 3 -11.57 -16.48 13.11
CA PRO A 3 -10.67 -15.61 13.89
C PRO A 3 -9.26 -15.47 13.30
N ASN A 4 -8.90 -16.27 12.30
CA ASN A 4 -7.50 -16.46 11.88
C ASN A 4 -7.08 -15.62 10.67
N VAL A 5 -8.02 -14.96 9.99
CA VAL A 5 -7.69 -14.18 8.78
C VAL A 5 -7.00 -12.87 9.17
N ALA A 6 -7.48 -12.19 10.21
CA ALA A 6 -6.98 -10.86 10.60
C ALA A 6 -5.52 -10.87 11.11
N ASN A 7 -5.06 -11.96 11.75
CA ASN A 7 -3.78 -11.97 12.47
C ASN A 7 -2.56 -12.22 11.56
N VAL A 8 -2.73 -12.96 10.46
CA VAL A 8 -1.61 -13.24 9.52
C VAL A 8 -1.30 -12.01 8.67
N PHE A 9 -2.31 -11.19 8.36
CA PHE A 9 -2.13 -9.99 7.56
C PHE A 9 -1.41 -8.87 8.31
N SER A 10 -1.67 -8.70 9.62
CA SER A 10 -1.07 -7.63 10.43
C SER A 10 0.43 -7.80 10.71
N GLU A 11 0.98 -9.01 10.58
CA GLU A 11 2.42 -9.25 10.82
C GLU A 11 3.29 -9.06 9.57
N LEU A 12 2.70 -9.21 8.37
CA LEU A 12 3.44 -9.23 7.11
C LEU A 12 3.17 -7.99 6.25
N ILE A 13 1.95 -7.47 6.30
CA ILE A 13 1.54 -6.29 5.55
C ILE A 13 1.58 -5.10 6.51
N ARG A 14 2.50 -4.19 6.24
CA ARG A 14 2.61 -2.93 6.99
C ARG A 14 1.46 -1.99 6.65
N ASP A 15 1.22 -1.79 5.36
CA ASP A 15 0.16 -0.92 4.85
C ASP A 15 -0.46 -1.55 3.60
N SER A 16 -1.76 -1.30 3.38
CA SER A 16 -2.47 -1.71 2.16
C SER A 16 -3.44 -0.63 1.70
N TYR A 17 -3.51 -0.43 0.39
CA TYR A 17 -4.34 0.59 -0.26
C TYR A 17 -5.10 -0.03 -1.43
N ILE A 18 -6.31 0.45 -1.64
CA ILE A 18 -7.10 0.13 -2.84
C ILE A 18 -6.92 1.30 -3.80
N ALA A 19 -6.59 1.01 -5.05
CA ALA A 19 -6.42 1.99 -6.11
C ALA A 19 -7.20 1.57 -7.35
N GLU A 20 -7.36 2.52 -8.27
CA GLU A 20 -7.84 2.26 -9.63
C GLU A 20 -6.69 2.50 -10.61
N VAL A 21 -6.43 1.51 -11.47
CA VAL A 21 -5.38 1.57 -12.50
C VAL A 21 -5.97 1.04 -13.81
N ASP A 22 -6.08 1.92 -14.81
CA ASP A 22 -6.57 1.59 -16.15
C ASP A 22 -7.92 0.84 -16.18
N GLY A 23 -8.86 1.27 -15.32
CA GLY A 23 -10.19 0.69 -15.15
C GLY A 23 -10.25 -0.55 -14.27
N HIS A 24 -9.12 -0.96 -13.67
CA HIS A 24 -9.03 -2.14 -12.81
C HIS A 24 -8.83 -1.73 -11.35
N ILE A 25 -9.39 -2.52 -10.43
CA ILE A 25 -9.12 -2.37 -9.00
C ILE A 25 -7.75 -2.98 -8.73
N ALA A 26 -6.84 -2.16 -8.20
CA ALA A 26 -5.52 -2.57 -7.76
C ALA A 26 -5.46 -2.62 -6.23
N LEU A 27 -4.79 -3.64 -5.70
CA LEU A 27 -4.45 -3.73 -4.28
C LEU A 27 -2.94 -3.48 -4.13
N VAL A 28 -2.59 -2.31 -3.58
CA VAL A 28 -1.20 -1.95 -3.30
C VAL A 28 -0.88 -2.37 -1.88
N MET A 29 0.21 -3.10 -1.68
CA MET A 29 0.63 -3.59 -0.36
C MET A 29 2.10 -3.26 -0.11
N ILE A 30 2.39 -2.76 1.08
CA ILE A 30 3.75 -2.64 1.60
C ILE A 30 3.99 -3.86 2.50
N VAL A 31 4.89 -4.74 2.06
CA VAL A 31 5.24 -5.97 2.76
C VAL A 31 6.63 -5.83 3.35
N GLU A 32 6.77 -6.16 4.63
CA GLU A 32 8.06 -6.13 5.35
C GLU A 32 8.57 -7.54 5.64
N GLY A 33 9.89 -7.70 5.69
CA GLY A 33 10.56 -8.94 6.03
C GLY A 33 12.02 -8.71 6.39
N GLU A 34 12.64 -9.65 7.09
CA GLU A 34 14.05 -9.54 7.51
C GLU A 34 15.02 -9.67 6.31
N SER A 35 14.56 -10.33 5.24
CA SER A 35 15.27 -10.49 3.98
C SER A 35 14.33 -10.51 2.77
N ASP A 36 14.88 -10.35 1.57
CA ASP A 36 14.13 -10.48 0.32
C ASP A 36 13.44 -11.85 0.19
N SER A 37 14.10 -12.91 0.68
CA SER A 37 13.54 -14.28 0.69
C SER A 37 12.32 -14.38 1.58
N ASP A 38 12.34 -13.75 2.77
CA ASP A 38 11.21 -13.79 3.70
C ASP A 38 9.99 -13.09 3.12
N VAL A 39 10.20 -11.97 2.42
CA VAL A 39 9.13 -11.26 1.71
C VAL A 39 8.55 -12.13 0.59
N ALA A 40 9.40 -12.76 -0.22
CA ALA A 40 8.97 -13.62 -1.31
C ALA A 40 8.17 -14.84 -0.80
N GLU A 41 8.67 -15.51 0.25
CA GLU A 41 7.96 -16.63 0.89
C GLU A 41 6.63 -16.21 1.49
N SER A 42 6.56 -15.01 2.08
CA SER A 42 5.32 -14.48 2.65
C SER A 42 4.28 -14.18 1.59
N VAL A 43 4.69 -13.56 0.48
CA VAL A 43 3.78 -13.25 -0.64
C VAL A 43 3.26 -14.53 -1.29
N GLN A 44 4.16 -15.47 -1.63
CA GLN A 44 3.80 -16.70 -2.34
C GLN A 44 3.12 -17.74 -1.46
N GLY A 45 3.54 -17.85 -0.20
CA GLY A 45 3.06 -18.88 0.72
C GLY A 45 1.78 -18.51 1.46
N LYS A 46 1.48 -17.21 1.60
CA LYS A 46 0.35 -16.74 2.42
C LYS A 46 -0.56 -15.76 1.70
N ILE A 47 -0.01 -14.66 1.16
CA ILE A 47 -0.84 -13.56 0.62
C ILE A 47 -1.58 -14.00 -0.65
N ILE A 48 -0.87 -14.49 -1.67
CA ILE A 48 -1.47 -14.93 -2.94
C ILE A 48 -2.50 -16.06 -2.69
N PRO A 49 -2.16 -17.15 -1.97
CA PRO A 49 -3.13 -18.21 -1.69
C PRO A 49 -4.36 -17.70 -0.93
N SER A 50 -4.19 -16.76 -0.02
CA SER A 50 -5.34 -16.21 0.71
C SER A 50 -6.24 -15.37 -0.17
N LEU A 51 -5.69 -14.56 -1.08
CA LEU A 51 -6.47 -13.79 -2.04
C LEU A 51 -7.24 -14.74 -2.98
N GLN A 52 -6.57 -15.76 -3.51
CA GLN A 52 -7.20 -16.73 -4.40
C GLN A 52 -8.28 -17.54 -3.70
N LYS A 53 -8.04 -17.98 -2.46
CA LYS A 53 -9.05 -18.69 -1.65
C LYS A 53 -10.32 -17.85 -1.43
N ASN A 54 -10.17 -16.54 -1.21
CA ASN A 54 -11.27 -15.66 -0.84
C ASN A 54 -11.98 -15.01 -2.04
N HIS A 55 -11.26 -14.81 -3.16
CA HIS A 55 -11.74 -14.05 -4.32
C HIS A 55 -11.72 -14.84 -5.63
N GLY A 56 -11.25 -16.09 -5.62
CA GLY A 56 -11.17 -16.98 -6.78
C GLY A 56 -9.76 -17.12 -7.34
N GLU A 57 -9.47 -18.24 -8.00
CA GLU A 57 -8.15 -18.57 -8.56
C GLU A 57 -7.62 -17.49 -9.54
N ASP A 58 -8.52 -16.91 -10.34
CA ASP A 58 -8.23 -15.87 -11.33
C ASP A 58 -8.40 -14.44 -10.79
N SER A 59 -8.43 -14.26 -9.47
CA SER A 59 -8.64 -12.95 -8.83
C SER A 59 -7.48 -11.98 -9.01
N ILE A 60 -6.29 -12.46 -9.37
CA ILE A 60 -5.09 -11.65 -9.62
C ILE A 60 -4.81 -11.68 -11.12
N GLN A 61 -5.09 -10.58 -11.81
CA GLN A 61 -4.80 -10.46 -13.24
C GLN A 61 -3.33 -10.11 -13.52
N GLU A 62 -2.77 -9.23 -12.69
CA GLU A 62 -1.39 -8.77 -12.81
C GLU A 62 -0.81 -8.53 -11.42
N MET A 63 0.48 -8.79 -11.27
CA MET A 63 1.22 -8.47 -10.06
C MET A 63 2.53 -7.79 -10.44
N GLN A 64 2.74 -6.59 -9.90
CA GLN A 64 3.98 -5.83 -10.01
C GLN A 64 4.59 -5.65 -8.63
N THR A 65 5.92 -5.74 -8.55
CA THR A 65 6.65 -5.57 -7.30
C THR A 65 7.75 -4.53 -7.46
N ILE A 66 7.90 -3.69 -6.46
CA ILE A 66 8.95 -2.67 -6.41
C ILE A 66 9.66 -2.82 -5.07
N ARG A 67 10.99 -2.86 -5.11
CA ARG A 67 11.81 -2.86 -3.90
C ARG A 67 11.98 -1.44 -3.38
N LEU A 68 11.64 -1.23 -2.11
CA LEU A 68 11.90 0.01 -1.42
C LEU A 68 13.30 -0.05 -0.80
N LEU A 69 14.24 0.70 -1.36
CA LEU A 69 15.63 0.74 -0.89
C LEU A 69 15.82 1.68 0.31
N ASP A 70 14.90 2.64 0.48
CA ASP A 70 14.88 3.63 1.55
C ASP A 70 13.44 3.80 2.07
N PRO A 71 13.25 4.29 3.31
CA PRO A 71 11.92 4.59 3.83
C PRO A 71 11.18 5.55 2.90
N ILE A 72 9.91 5.24 2.59
CA ILE A 72 9.05 6.14 1.84
C ILE A 72 8.92 7.44 2.64
N ARG A 73 9.56 8.51 2.16
CA ARG A 73 9.31 9.85 2.67
C ARG A 73 8.00 10.35 2.07
N ARG A 74 6.98 10.46 2.91
CA ARG A 74 5.77 11.22 2.58
C ARG A 74 6.16 12.70 2.47
N LEU A 75 6.22 13.21 1.26
CA LEU A 75 6.38 14.63 1.01
C LEU A 75 4.98 15.25 1.00
N HIS A 76 4.80 16.37 1.69
CA HIS A 76 3.59 17.16 1.54
C HIS A 76 3.45 17.54 0.05
N ASN A 77 2.26 17.40 -0.52
CA ASN A 77 2.03 17.85 -1.89
C ASN A 77 2.11 19.38 -1.92
N TYR A 78 3.24 19.92 -2.36
CA TYR A 78 3.42 21.36 -2.54
C TYR A 78 2.78 21.78 -3.86
N LEU A 79 1.63 22.44 -3.77
CA LEU A 79 0.91 23.00 -4.90
C LEU A 79 1.04 24.53 -4.85
N PRO A 80 1.94 25.13 -5.65
CA PRO A 80 2.27 26.56 -5.63
C PRO A 80 1.11 27.55 -5.53
N MET A 81 -0.03 27.19 -6.13
CA MET A 81 -1.21 28.05 -6.25
C MET A 81 -2.38 27.63 -5.34
N VAL A 82 -2.22 26.56 -4.57
CA VAL A 82 -3.31 25.96 -3.80
C VAL A 82 -2.99 26.00 -2.31
N ASN A 83 -1.83 25.48 -1.91
CA ASN A 83 -1.52 25.28 -0.50
C ASN A 83 -0.14 25.80 -0.09
N THR A 84 0.51 26.59 -0.94
CA THR A 84 1.75 27.28 -0.57
C THR A 84 1.65 28.79 -0.77
N GLN A 85 2.23 29.56 0.14
CA GLN A 85 2.38 31.00 0.06
C GLN A 85 3.82 31.37 0.41
N ALA A 86 4.46 32.19 -0.43
CA ALA A 86 5.88 32.59 -0.26
C ALA A 86 6.87 31.42 -0.07
N GLY A 87 6.56 30.25 -0.64
CA GLY A 87 7.40 29.05 -0.56
C GLY A 87 7.17 28.17 0.67
N PHE A 88 6.21 28.50 1.53
CA PHE A 88 5.82 27.70 2.70
C PHE A 88 4.40 27.18 2.53
N ILE A 89 4.10 26.01 3.10
CA ILE A 89 2.70 25.55 3.20
C ILE A 89 1.95 26.52 4.10
N VAL A 90 0.74 26.91 3.67
CA VAL A 90 -0.11 27.81 4.44
C VAL A 90 -0.50 27.13 5.76
N GLU A 91 -0.34 27.79 6.90
CA GLU A 91 -0.60 27.19 8.23
C GLU A 91 -2.04 26.69 8.43
N SER A 92 -3.00 27.27 7.70
CA SER A 92 -4.39 26.83 7.70
C SER A 92 -4.65 25.63 6.79
N TRP A 93 -3.63 25.12 6.08
CA TRP A 93 -3.79 23.93 5.27
C TRP A 93 -3.98 22.72 6.18
N PRO A 94 -5.08 21.98 6.05
CA PRO A 94 -5.33 20.83 6.90
C PRO A 94 -4.25 19.77 6.67
N ASP A 95 -3.68 19.23 7.76
CA ASP A 95 -2.71 18.12 7.68
C ASP A 95 -3.32 16.87 7.02
N ASP A 96 -4.65 16.73 7.12
CA ASP A 96 -5.49 15.72 6.47
C ASP A 96 -5.90 16.06 5.04
N ALA A 97 -5.67 17.30 4.56
CA ALA A 97 -5.86 17.71 3.17
C ALA A 97 -4.59 17.55 2.31
N ILE A 98 -3.51 17.02 2.90
CA ILE A 98 -2.46 16.35 2.14
C ILE A 98 -3.15 15.17 1.47
N PHE A 99 -3.05 15.04 0.14
CA PHE A 99 -3.60 13.91 -0.61
C PHE A 99 -3.19 12.59 0.07
N VAL A 100 -4.12 12.03 0.85
CA VAL A 100 -4.07 10.68 1.40
C VAL A 100 -5.25 9.97 0.76
N GLU A 101 -4.99 9.41 -0.41
CA GLU A 101 -5.40 8.06 -0.77
C GLU A 101 -4.38 7.52 -1.77
#